data_AF-A0A9X1Q2Q2-F1
#
_entry.id   AF-A0A9X1Q2Q2-F1
#
_cell.length_a   1.000
_cell.length_b   1.000
_cell.length_c   1.000
_cell.angle_alpha   90.00
_cell.angle_beta   90.00
_cell.angle_gamma   90.00
#
_symmetry.space_group_name_H-M   'P 1'
#
loop_
_entity.id
_entity.type
_entity.pdbx_description
1 polymer ?
#
loop_
_entity_poly.entity_id
_entity_poly.type
_entity_poly.pdbx_seq_one_letter_code
_entity_poly.pdbx_strand_id
1 'polypeptide(L)'
;MRPETLVRDHTIYACVMGSRAFGLATDDSDTDRRGVFLAPTPLFWRFDKPPTHVDGPLEEQFSWELERFCELALRANPNILECLHSPLVEYVDDTGRELLALREAFLSRQALDTFTRYALGQRRKLEADVRSHGAPRWKHAMHLLRLLTSARDLLRTGRLTIDVGDQREPLLEVKRGEVPWPEVESRMSRLAREAEDASRRSPLPAEPDRRRVEDFLIGVRRASALQPDPYDEGVQGVVDGRGVGQR
;
A
#
# COMPACT_ATOMS: atom_id res chain seq x y z
N MET A 1 20.96 13.48 4.00
CA MET A 1 19.93 13.66 2.94
C MET A 1 18.59 13.83 3.60
N ARG A 2 17.75 14.75 3.11
CA ARG A 2 16.39 14.93 3.61
C ARG A 2 15.46 13.84 3.04
N PRO A 3 14.65 13.14 3.84
CA PRO A 3 13.75 12.08 3.35
C PRO A 3 12.84 12.51 2.20
N GLU A 4 12.38 13.76 2.20
CA GLU A 4 11.51 14.33 1.18
C GLU A 4 12.18 14.40 -0.19
N THR A 5 13.52 14.51 -0.23
CA THR A 5 14.30 14.46 -1.47
C THR A 5 14.18 13.09 -2.14
N LEU A 6 14.12 11.99 -1.37
CA LEU A 6 13.92 10.65 -1.94
C LEU A 6 12.55 10.53 -2.60
N VAL A 7 11.50 11.08 -1.98
CA VAL A 7 10.16 11.09 -2.56
C VAL A 7 10.14 11.93 -3.83
N ARG A 8 10.71 13.14 -3.80
CA ARG A 8 10.69 14.04 -4.95
C ARG A 8 11.45 13.49 -6.15
N ASP A 9 12.64 12.95 -5.93
CA ASP A 9 13.59 12.65 -7.03
C ASP A 9 13.60 11.16 -7.41
N HIS A 10 13.06 10.28 -6.58
CA HIS A 10 13.14 8.81 -6.76
C HIS A 10 11.80 8.09 -6.66
N THR A 11 10.67 8.81 -6.73
CA THR A 11 9.35 8.16 -6.86
C THR A 11 9.27 7.40 -8.17
N ILE A 12 8.89 6.12 -8.11
CA ILE A 12 8.68 5.26 -9.28
C ILE A 12 7.19 5.04 -9.57
N TYR A 13 6.34 5.19 -8.54
CA TYR A 13 4.90 4.98 -8.61
C TYR A 13 4.19 5.88 -7.61
N ALA A 14 3.11 6.55 -8.02
CA ALA A 14 2.21 7.28 -7.14
C ALA A 14 0.75 7.14 -7.60
N CYS A 15 -0.16 7.03 -6.64
CA CYS A 15 -1.59 6.92 -6.88
C CYS A 15 -2.40 7.66 -5.81
N VAL A 16 -3.64 7.99 -6.17
CA VAL A 16 -4.66 8.40 -5.20
C VAL A 16 -5.29 7.15 -4.59
N MET A 17 -5.50 7.20 -3.28
CA MET A 17 -6.18 6.18 -2.50
C MET A 17 -7.37 6.78 -1.74
N GLY A 18 -7.89 6.04 -0.75
CA GLY A 18 -8.97 6.52 0.10
C GLY A 18 -10.29 6.61 -0.64
N SER A 19 -11.17 7.48 -0.14
CA SER A 19 -12.56 7.60 -0.60
C SER A 19 -12.68 7.81 -2.11
N ARG A 20 -11.75 8.54 -2.73
CA ARG A 20 -11.71 8.76 -4.19
C ARG A 20 -11.47 7.48 -4.97
N ALA A 21 -10.45 6.70 -4.60
CA ALA A 21 -10.15 5.45 -5.28
C ALA A 21 -11.26 4.40 -5.09
N PHE A 22 -11.91 4.41 -3.93
CA PHE A 22 -13.02 3.50 -3.62
C PHE A 22 -14.37 3.94 -4.22
N GLY A 23 -14.48 5.08 -4.93
CA GLY A 23 -15.77 5.59 -5.43
C GLY A 23 -16.70 6.13 -4.33
N LEU A 24 -16.18 6.37 -3.12
CA LEU A 24 -16.91 6.82 -1.92
C LEU A 24 -16.72 8.31 -1.63
N ALA A 25 -16.05 9.05 -2.51
CA ALA A 25 -15.81 10.47 -2.34
C ALA A 25 -17.11 11.28 -2.32
N THR A 26 -17.07 12.33 -1.50
CA THR A 26 -18.04 13.42 -1.34
C THR A 26 -17.29 14.75 -1.48
N ASP A 27 -17.99 15.87 -1.54
CA ASP A 27 -17.36 17.19 -1.72
C ASP A 27 -16.29 17.53 -0.67
N ASP A 28 -16.50 17.08 0.58
CA ASP A 28 -15.54 17.27 1.69
C ASP A 28 -14.39 16.25 1.74
N SER A 29 -14.23 15.40 0.73
CA SER A 29 -13.22 14.33 0.79
C SER A 29 -11.80 14.86 0.60
N ASP A 30 -10.87 14.33 1.38
CA ASP A 30 -9.42 14.48 1.30
C ASP A 30 -8.78 13.63 0.20
N THR A 31 -7.63 14.06 -0.31
CA THR A 31 -6.91 13.33 -1.36
C THR A 31 -5.71 12.59 -0.77
N ASP A 32 -5.95 11.36 -0.32
CA ASP A 32 -4.91 10.44 0.12
C ASP A 32 -3.96 10.10 -1.05
N ARG A 33 -2.69 10.54 -0.96
CA ARG A 33 -1.66 10.17 -1.93
C ARG A 33 -0.75 9.11 -1.38
N ARG A 34 -0.51 8.07 -2.17
CA ARG A 34 0.33 6.93 -1.81
C ARG A 34 1.39 6.72 -2.87
N GLY A 35 2.65 6.67 -2.44
CA GLY A 35 3.81 6.58 -3.32
C GLY A 35 4.72 5.41 -3.01
N VAL A 36 5.56 5.07 -3.99
CA VAL A 36 6.69 4.15 -3.85
C VAL A 36 7.90 4.86 -4.42
N PHE A 37 8.95 4.98 -3.62
CA PHE A 37 10.24 5.50 -4.06
C PHE A 37 11.32 4.42 -4.03
N LEU A 38 12.23 4.48 -4.99
CA LEU A 38 13.40 3.62 -5.07
C LEU A 38 14.59 4.37 -4.47
N ALA A 39 14.93 4.08 -3.21
CA ALA A 39 16.14 4.68 -2.64
C ALA A 39 17.38 4.21 -3.45
N PRO A 40 18.29 5.13 -3.86
CA PRO A 40 19.50 4.76 -4.55
C PRO A 40 20.27 3.67 -3.81
N THR A 41 20.62 2.61 -4.53
CA THR A 41 21.23 1.42 -3.95
C THR A 41 22.50 1.71 -3.13
N PRO A 42 23.40 2.63 -3.55
CA PRO A 42 24.57 3.00 -2.74
C PRO A 42 24.25 3.51 -1.33
N LEU A 43 23.06 4.07 -1.09
CA LEU A 43 22.67 4.53 0.25
C LEU A 43 22.55 3.37 1.25
N PHE A 44 22.25 2.16 0.79
CA PHE A 44 22.20 0.98 1.66
C PHE A 44 23.58 0.48 2.09
N TRP A 45 24.66 0.94 1.46
CA TRP A 45 26.03 0.59 1.89
C TRP A 45 26.54 1.49 3.02
N ARG A 46 25.87 2.62 3.28
CA ARG A 46 26.18 3.54 4.37
C ARG A 46 25.74 2.94 5.72
N PHE A 47 26.31 3.44 6.83
CA PHE A 47 25.87 3.05 8.17
C PHE A 47 24.42 3.46 8.43
N ASP A 48 24.08 4.71 8.07
CA ASP A 48 22.72 5.21 8.09
C ASP A 48 21.97 4.70 6.86
N LYS A 49 20.93 3.88 7.11
CA LYS A 49 20.08 3.33 6.04
C LYS A 49 19.05 4.36 5.59
N PRO A 50 18.63 4.35 4.32
CA PRO A 50 17.52 5.18 3.88
C PRO A 50 16.26 4.84 4.67
N PRO A 51 15.37 5.83 4.89
CA PRO A 51 14.11 5.59 5.57
C PRO A 51 13.25 4.59 4.79
N THR A 52 12.52 3.75 5.51
CA THR A 52 11.62 2.74 4.90
C THR A 52 10.30 3.32 4.40
N HIS A 53 9.99 4.55 4.82
CA HIS A 53 8.84 5.34 4.41
C HIS A 53 9.08 6.82 4.72
N VAL A 54 8.29 7.68 4.09
CA VAL A 54 8.32 9.14 4.26
C VAL A 54 6.88 9.66 4.28
N ASP A 55 6.55 10.43 5.32
CA ASP A 55 5.34 11.26 5.38
C ASP A 55 5.61 12.59 4.66
N GLY A 56 4.70 13.03 3.80
CA GLY A 56 4.86 14.22 2.96
C GLY A 56 5.57 13.95 1.62
N PRO A 57 6.06 15.00 0.92
CA PRO A 57 6.10 16.41 1.33
C PRO A 57 4.75 17.17 1.22
N LEU A 58 3.75 16.62 0.53
CA LEU A 58 2.41 17.21 0.48
C LEU A 58 1.54 16.74 1.66
N GLU A 59 0.48 17.49 1.96
CA GLU A 59 -0.56 17.04 2.90
C GLU A 59 -1.22 15.75 2.38
N GLU A 60 -1.50 14.81 3.29
CA GLU A 60 -2.04 13.46 3.00
C GLU A 60 -1.19 12.60 2.03
N GLN A 61 0.10 12.91 1.85
CA GLN A 61 1.05 12.10 1.10
C GLN A 61 1.84 11.15 2.00
N PHE A 62 1.89 9.88 1.62
CA PHE A 62 2.68 8.86 2.30
C PHE A 62 3.38 7.98 1.27
N SER A 63 4.69 7.82 1.36
CA SER A 63 5.45 7.02 0.40
C SER A 63 6.28 5.95 1.08
N TRP A 64 6.31 4.74 0.53
CA TRP A 64 7.16 3.65 1.00
C TRP A 64 8.42 3.54 0.14
N GLU A 65 9.50 3.10 0.77
CA GLU A 65 10.65 2.59 0.03
C GLU A 65 10.26 1.26 -0.66
N LEU A 66 10.75 1.02 -1.88
CA LEU A 66 10.36 -0.12 -2.73
C LEU A 66 10.46 -1.50 -2.04
N GLU A 67 11.57 -1.80 -1.37
CA GLU A 67 11.75 -3.08 -0.67
C GLU A 67 10.72 -3.20 0.45
N ARG A 68 10.53 -2.14 1.24
CA ARG A 68 9.51 -2.12 2.29
C ARG A 68 8.11 -2.34 1.72
N PHE A 69 7.80 -1.70 0.60
CA PHE A 69 6.51 -1.86 -0.08
C PHE A 69 6.31 -3.32 -0.51
N CYS A 70 7.31 -3.93 -1.16
CA CYS A 70 7.27 -5.33 -1.58
C CYS A 70 7.12 -6.29 -0.40
N GLU A 71 7.86 -6.10 0.70
CA GLU A 71 7.73 -6.90 1.91
C GLU A 71 6.31 -6.90 2.48
N LEU A 72 5.70 -5.71 2.55
CA LEU A 72 4.34 -5.57 3.08
C LEU A 72 3.31 -6.15 2.12
N ALA A 73 3.49 -6.00 0.81
CA ALA A 73 2.66 -6.62 -0.21
C ALA A 73 2.69 -8.15 -0.12
N LEU A 74 3.88 -8.75 0.03
CA LEU A 74 4.06 -10.20 0.24
C LEU A 74 3.40 -10.71 1.52
N ARG A 75 3.17 -9.85 2.53
CA ARG A 75 2.40 -10.19 3.74
C ARG A 75 0.89 -9.90 3.59
N ALA A 76 0.45 -9.63 2.37
CA ALA A 76 -0.92 -9.27 2.03
C ALA A 76 -1.46 -8.06 2.84
N ASN A 77 -0.62 -7.06 3.10
CA ASN A 77 -1.07 -5.83 3.76
C ASN A 77 -2.14 -5.13 2.90
N PRO A 78 -3.36 -4.90 3.42
CA PRO A 78 -4.47 -4.36 2.62
C PRO A 78 -4.15 -3.02 1.97
N ASN A 79 -3.55 -2.09 2.71
CA ASN A 79 -3.25 -0.75 2.18
C ASN A 79 -2.32 -0.84 0.97
N ILE A 80 -1.32 -1.73 1.03
CA ILE A 80 -0.32 -1.91 -0.02
C ILE A 80 -0.91 -2.62 -1.23
N LEU A 81 -1.67 -3.69 -1.01
CA LEU A 81 -2.36 -4.39 -2.09
C LEU A 81 -3.36 -3.46 -2.79
N GLU A 82 -4.07 -2.64 -2.02
CA GLU A 82 -5.01 -1.65 -2.57
C GLU A 82 -4.28 -0.57 -3.38
N CYS A 83 -3.11 -0.10 -2.93
CA CYS A 83 -2.26 0.82 -3.72
C CYS A 83 -1.85 0.20 -5.06
N LEU A 84 -1.45 -1.07 -5.11
CA LEU A 84 -1.08 -1.77 -6.37
C LEU A 84 -2.24 -1.88 -7.38
N HIS A 85 -3.47 -1.76 -6.91
CA HIS A 85 -4.68 -1.93 -7.71
C HIS A 85 -5.49 -0.64 -7.86
N SER A 86 -4.95 0.49 -7.40
CA SER A 86 -5.63 1.78 -7.52
C SER A 86 -5.95 2.10 -8.99
N PRO A 87 -7.19 2.52 -9.32
CA PRO A 87 -7.52 2.97 -10.65
C PRO A 87 -7.01 4.41 -10.93
N LEU A 88 -6.55 5.13 -9.91
CA LEU A 88 -6.17 6.54 -9.99
C LEU A 88 -4.65 6.71 -9.87
N VAL A 89 -3.92 6.31 -10.91
CA VAL A 89 -2.46 6.48 -10.99
C VAL A 89 -2.13 7.93 -11.36
N GLU A 90 -1.37 8.62 -10.50
CA GLU A 90 -0.90 10.00 -10.76
C GLU A 90 0.48 10.00 -11.44
N TYR A 91 1.33 9.03 -11.14
CA TYR A 91 2.66 8.91 -11.73
C TYR A 91 3.12 7.46 -11.80
N VAL A 92 3.81 7.10 -12.88
CA VAL A 92 4.50 5.81 -13.01
C VAL A 92 5.64 5.89 -14.04
N ASP A 93 6.85 5.48 -13.63
CA ASP A 93 7.99 5.33 -14.53
C ASP A 93 8.14 3.88 -15.04
N ASP A 94 9.25 3.54 -15.70
CA ASP A 94 9.49 2.17 -16.19
C ASP A 94 9.59 1.15 -15.07
N THR A 95 10.28 1.49 -13.96
CA THR A 95 10.40 0.63 -12.78
C THR A 95 9.03 0.41 -12.12
N GLY A 96 8.22 1.47 -12.01
CA GLY A 96 6.86 1.41 -11.49
C GLY A 96 5.94 0.57 -12.40
N ARG A 97 6.11 0.63 -13.72
CA ARG A 97 5.38 -0.23 -14.67
C ARG A 97 5.71 -1.70 -14.45
N GLU A 98 6.98 -2.03 -14.24
CA GLU A 98 7.40 -3.39 -13.88
C GLU A 98 6.79 -3.85 -12.55
N LEU A 99 6.79 -2.99 -11.51
CA LEU A 99 6.14 -3.27 -10.23
C LEU A 99 4.64 -3.57 -10.39
N LEU A 100 3.92 -2.74 -11.15
CA LEU A 100 2.48 -2.94 -11.38
C LEU A 100 2.18 -4.20 -12.20
N ALA A 101 3.07 -4.58 -13.13
CA ALA A 101 2.98 -5.84 -13.87
C ALA A 101 3.15 -7.08 -12.96
N LEU A 102 3.72 -6.90 -11.76
CA LEU A 102 3.86 -7.93 -10.73
C LEU A 102 2.71 -8.01 -9.74
N ARG A 103 1.68 -7.15 -9.83
CA ARG A 103 0.60 -7.06 -8.83
C ARG A 103 -0.04 -8.41 -8.47
N GLU A 104 -0.23 -9.30 -9.45
CA GLU A 104 -0.81 -10.63 -9.24
C GLU A 104 0.15 -11.57 -8.48
N ALA A 105 1.45 -11.37 -8.58
CA ALA A 105 2.47 -12.14 -7.87
C ALA A 105 2.38 -11.96 -6.35
N PHE A 106 1.80 -10.85 -5.88
CA PHE A 106 1.58 -10.59 -4.45
C PHE A 106 0.28 -11.19 -3.91
N LEU A 107 -0.65 -11.61 -4.78
CA LEU A 107 -1.97 -12.09 -4.36
C LEU A 107 -1.90 -13.57 -3.97
N SER A 108 -2.47 -13.90 -2.81
CA SER A 108 -2.52 -15.27 -2.30
C SER A 108 -3.64 -15.44 -1.28
N ARG A 109 -3.92 -16.69 -0.89
CA ARG A 109 -4.88 -17.00 0.18
C ARG A 109 -4.45 -16.48 1.55
N GLN A 110 -3.20 -16.06 1.74
CA GLN A 110 -2.75 -15.38 2.97
C GLN A 110 -3.52 -14.08 3.24
N ALA A 111 -4.13 -13.48 2.21
CA ALA A 111 -5.01 -12.33 2.37
C ALA A 111 -6.15 -12.59 3.37
N LEU A 112 -6.69 -13.82 3.45
CA LEU A 112 -7.73 -14.15 4.43
C LEU A 112 -7.27 -13.84 5.86
N ASP A 113 -6.09 -14.34 6.22
CA ASP A 113 -5.55 -14.28 7.57
C ASP A 113 -5.19 -12.84 7.96
N THR A 114 -4.54 -12.09 7.06
CA THR A 114 -4.20 -10.68 7.30
C THR A 114 -5.44 -9.80 7.38
N PHE A 115 -6.41 -9.95 6.48
CA PHE A 115 -7.64 -9.15 6.49
C PHE A 115 -8.50 -9.50 7.71
N THR A 116 -8.60 -10.78 8.08
CA THR A 116 -9.36 -11.23 9.26
C THR A 116 -8.75 -10.68 10.55
N ARG A 117 -7.43 -10.77 10.74
CA ARG A 117 -6.76 -10.18 11.92
C ARG A 117 -7.02 -8.68 12.02
N TYR A 118 -6.88 -7.96 10.90
CA TYR A 118 -7.14 -6.53 10.86
C TYR A 118 -8.60 -6.22 11.19
N ALA A 119 -9.54 -6.96 10.59
CA ALA A 119 -10.97 -6.80 10.81
C ALA A 119 -11.37 -7.04 12.27
N LEU A 120 -10.86 -8.10 12.89
CA LEU A 120 -11.11 -8.39 14.31
C LEU A 120 -10.62 -7.26 15.23
N GLY A 121 -9.43 -6.72 14.96
CA GLY A 121 -8.89 -5.60 15.71
C GLY A 121 -9.76 -4.33 15.61
N GLN A 122 -10.25 -4.01 14.41
CA GLN A 122 -11.14 -2.86 14.20
C GLN A 122 -12.53 -3.08 14.79
N ARG A 123 -13.09 -4.29 14.67
CA ARG A 123 -14.40 -4.62 15.23
C ARG A 123 -14.42 -4.45 16.75
N ARG A 124 -13.40 -4.93 17.46
CA ARG A 124 -13.27 -4.74 18.92
C ARG A 124 -13.27 -3.26 19.33
N LYS A 125 -12.65 -2.39 18.53
CA LYS A 125 -12.66 -0.95 18.77
C LYS A 125 -14.05 -0.35 18.57
N LEU A 126 -14.76 -0.75 17.51
CA LEU A 126 -16.13 -0.30 17.26
C LEU A 126 -17.09 -0.76 18.36
N GLU A 127 -17.00 -2.02 18.79
CA GLU A 127 -17.80 -2.56 19.89
C GLU A 127 -17.52 -1.81 21.21
N ALA A 128 -16.26 -1.43 21.46
CA ALA A 128 -15.90 -0.60 22.61
C ALA A 128 -16.49 0.82 22.51
N ASP A 129 -16.43 1.45 21.33
CA ASP A 129 -17.02 2.76 21.08
C ASP A 129 -18.55 2.71 21.33
N VAL A 130 -19.24 1.67 20.89
CA VAL A 130 -20.68 1.46 21.14
C VAL A 130 -21.00 1.34 22.63
N ARG A 131 -20.21 0.55 23.38
CA ARG A 131 -20.41 0.42 24.83
C ARG A 131 -20.20 1.73 25.59
N SER A 132 -19.23 2.54 25.16
CA SER A 132 -18.85 3.78 25.83
C SER A 132 -19.72 4.98 25.42
N HIS A 133 -20.18 5.01 24.17
CA HIS A 133 -20.78 6.20 23.55
C HIS A 133 -22.17 5.94 22.93
N GLY A 134 -22.68 4.71 23.00
CA GLY A 134 -23.98 4.32 22.44
C GLY A 134 -24.01 4.08 20.94
N ALA A 135 -22.96 4.48 20.21
CA ALA A 135 -22.85 4.32 18.76
C ALA A 135 -21.39 4.08 18.33
N PRO A 136 -21.14 3.38 17.20
CA PRO A 136 -19.80 3.22 16.66
C PRO A 136 -19.34 4.50 15.96
N ARG A 137 -18.03 4.60 15.69
CA ARG A 137 -17.56 5.54 14.65
C ARG A 137 -17.96 5.03 13.27
N TRP A 138 -19.05 5.58 12.73
CA TRP A 138 -19.67 5.13 11.47
C TRP A 138 -18.73 5.10 10.25
N LYS A 139 -17.81 6.08 10.12
CA LYS A 139 -16.74 6.05 9.09
C LYS A 139 -15.90 4.77 9.18
N HIS A 140 -15.51 4.37 10.39
CA HIS A 140 -14.71 3.17 10.62
C HIS A 140 -15.52 1.88 10.41
N ALA A 141 -16.81 1.86 10.77
CA ALA A 141 -17.70 0.74 10.49
C ALA A 141 -17.86 0.50 8.98
N MET A 142 -18.07 1.56 8.21
CA MET A 142 -18.14 1.52 6.75
C MET A 142 -16.80 1.04 6.13
N HIS A 143 -15.66 1.57 6.59
CA HIS A 143 -14.35 1.10 6.12
C HIS A 143 -14.13 -0.39 6.38
N LEU A 144 -14.56 -0.90 7.54
CA LEU A 144 -14.44 -2.32 7.88
C LEU A 144 -15.32 -3.21 6.99
N LEU A 145 -16.56 -2.79 6.71
CA LEU A 145 -17.42 -3.48 5.74
C LEU A 145 -16.78 -3.52 4.35
N ARG A 146 -16.30 -2.38 3.85
CA ARG A 146 -15.59 -2.29 2.57
C ARG A 146 -14.43 -3.28 2.51
N LEU A 147 -13.57 -3.28 3.53
CA LEU A 147 -12.40 -4.15 3.60
C LEU A 147 -12.79 -5.64 3.58
N LEU A 148 -13.82 -6.03 4.33
CA LEU A 148 -14.32 -7.41 4.36
C LEU A 148 -14.93 -7.83 3.02
N THR A 149 -15.64 -6.93 2.35
CA THR A 149 -16.15 -7.12 0.97
C THR A 149 -14.99 -7.36 0.01
N SER A 150 -13.95 -6.51 0.02
CA SER A 150 -12.76 -6.69 -0.82
C SER A 150 -12.05 -8.02 -0.54
N ALA A 151 -11.94 -8.44 0.73
CA ALA A 151 -11.34 -9.73 1.09
C ALA A 151 -12.11 -10.91 0.48
N ARG A 152 -13.44 -10.89 0.66
CA ARG A 152 -14.34 -11.91 0.13
C ARG A 152 -14.22 -11.99 -1.40
N ASP A 153 -14.27 -10.85 -2.08
CA ASP A 153 -14.28 -10.80 -3.54
C ASP A 153 -12.92 -11.20 -4.13
N LEU A 154 -11.82 -10.77 -3.50
CA LEU A 154 -10.47 -11.25 -3.83
C LEU A 154 -10.38 -12.77 -3.72
N LEU A 155 -10.84 -13.35 -2.60
CA LEU A 155 -10.78 -14.80 -2.39
C LEU A 155 -11.70 -15.58 -3.33
N ARG A 156 -12.84 -15.01 -3.73
CA ARG A 156 -13.76 -15.64 -4.69
C ARG A 156 -13.26 -15.60 -6.12
N THR A 157 -12.70 -14.46 -6.54
CA THR A 157 -12.45 -14.17 -7.96
C THR A 157 -10.97 -14.21 -8.34
N GLY A 158 -10.07 -14.13 -7.36
CA GLY A 158 -8.64 -13.91 -7.57
C GLY A 158 -8.27 -12.51 -8.00
N ARG A 159 -9.22 -11.56 -8.02
CA ARG A 159 -9.00 -10.18 -8.47
C ARG A 159 -9.32 -9.20 -7.33
N LEU A 160 -8.38 -8.29 -7.05
CA LEU A 160 -8.62 -7.20 -6.12
C LEU A 160 -9.19 -6.00 -6.90
N THR A 161 -10.46 -5.66 -6.62
CA THR A 161 -11.13 -4.48 -7.18
C THR A 161 -11.28 -3.42 -6.09
N ILE A 162 -10.90 -2.19 -6.41
CA ILE A 162 -10.87 -1.07 -5.47
C ILE A 162 -12.19 -0.31 -5.47
N ASP A 163 -12.71 0.04 -6.63
CA ASP A 163 -14.01 0.70 -6.74
C ASP A 163 -15.11 -0.21 -6.16
N VAL A 164 -15.94 0.36 -5.29
CA VAL A 164 -17.01 -0.38 -4.60
C VAL A 164 -18.27 -0.56 -5.46
N GLY A 165 -18.40 0.17 -6.57
CA GLY A 165 -19.51 0.08 -7.52
C GLY A 165 -20.87 0.15 -6.85
N ASP A 166 -21.71 -0.86 -7.08
CA ASP A 166 -23.07 -0.98 -6.53
C ASP A 166 -23.12 -1.01 -4.99
N GLN A 167 -21.99 -1.23 -4.31
CA GLN A 167 -21.91 -1.16 -2.85
C GLN A 167 -21.77 0.27 -2.32
N ARG A 168 -21.65 1.29 -3.19
CA ARG A 168 -21.46 2.69 -2.78
C ARG A 168 -22.57 3.17 -1.85
N GLU A 169 -23.83 3.08 -2.27
CA GLU A 169 -24.94 3.60 -1.47
C GLU A 169 -25.13 2.82 -0.16
N PRO A 170 -25.15 1.48 -0.15
CA PRO A 170 -25.20 0.71 1.10
C PRO A 170 -24.08 1.04 2.09
N LEU A 171 -22.87 1.36 1.61
CA LEU A 171 -21.75 1.78 2.46
C LEU A 171 -21.96 3.21 2.99
N LEU A 172 -22.49 4.13 2.18
CA LEU A 172 -22.77 5.49 2.61
C LEU A 172 -23.93 5.57 3.62
N GLU A 173 -24.96 4.74 3.51
CA GLU A 173 -26.01 4.58 4.54
C GLU A 173 -25.40 4.24 5.90
N VAL A 174 -24.43 3.31 5.92
CA VAL A 174 -23.69 2.96 7.15
C VAL A 174 -22.84 4.14 7.62
N LYS A 175 -22.16 4.86 6.72
CA LYS A 175 -21.36 6.06 7.07
C LYS A 175 -22.23 7.15 7.71
N ARG A 176 -23.49 7.30 7.27
CA ARG A 176 -24.47 8.25 7.81
C ARG A 176 -25.17 7.77 9.08
N GLY A 177 -24.98 6.50 9.47
CA GLY A 177 -25.61 5.91 10.66
C GLY A 177 -27.09 5.57 10.48
N GLU A 178 -27.54 5.43 9.24
CA GLU A 178 -28.93 5.10 8.89
C GLU A 178 -29.25 3.61 9.11
N VAL A 179 -28.21 2.78 9.19
CA VAL A 179 -28.33 1.34 9.42
C VAL A 179 -28.10 1.04 10.90
N PRO A 180 -29.01 0.31 11.59
CA PRO A 180 -28.81 -0.08 12.97
C PRO A 180 -27.52 -0.89 13.19
N TRP A 181 -26.81 -0.61 14.29
CA TRP A 181 -25.54 -1.29 14.59
C TRP A 181 -25.61 -2.83 14.57
N PRO A 182 -26.65 -3.49 15.15
CA PRO A 182 -26.74 -4.95 15.09
C PRO A 182 -26.81 -5.51 13.66
N GLU A 183 -27.39 -4.75 12.73
CA GLU A 183 -27.43 -5.14 11.32
C GLU A 183 -26.05 -5.00 10.67
N VAL A 184 -25.32 -3.92 10.97
CA VAL A 184 -23.93 -3.73 10.51
C VAL A 184 -23.03 -4.85 11.02
N GLU A 185 -23.14 -5.25 12.29
CA GLU A 185 -22.40 -6.38 12.86
C GLU A 185 -22.75 -7.72 12.19
N SER A 186 -24.03 -7.94 11.89
CA SER A 186 -24.50 -9.11 11.16
C SER A 186 -23.89 -9.16 9.75
N ARG A 187 -23.88 -8.03 9.04
CA ARG A 187 -23.23 -7.90 7.72
C ARG A 187 -21.73 -8.19 7.80
N MET A 188 -21.02 -7.64 8.78
CA MET A 188 -19.58 -7.91 9.00
C MET A 188 -19.32 -9.40 9.25
N SER A 189 -20.11 -10.01 10.13
CA SER A 189 -19.96 -11.43 10.49
C SER A 189 -20.27 -12.34 9.31
N ARG A 190 -21.26 -11.99 8.49
CA ARG A 190 -21.57 -12.70 7.25
C ARG A 190 -20.42 -12.61 6.24
N LEU A 191 -19.90 -11.41 5.98
CA LEU A 191 -18.78 -11.22 5.04
C LEU A 191 -17.53 -12.00 5.47
N ALA A 192 -17.21 -11.99 6.76
CA ALA A 192 -16.08 -12.76 7.29
C ALA A 192 -16.24 -14.27 7.05
N ARG A 193 -17.43 -14.84 7.31
CA ARG A 193 -17.73 -16.25 7.00
C ARG A 193 -17.63 -16.54 5.50
N GLU A 194 -18.19 -15.66 4.67
CA GLU A 194 -18.14 -15.82 3.21
C GLU A 194 -16.70 -15.78 2.66
N ALA A 195 -15.83 -14.95 3.25
CA ALA A 195 -14.41 -14.90 2.92
C ALA A 195 -13.69 -16.20 3.32
N GLU A 196 -13.99 -16.72 4.51
CA GLU A 196 -13.44 -18.01 4.98
C GLU A 196 -13.86 -19.17 4.06
N ASP A 197 -15.14 -19.23 3.69
CA ASP A 197 -15.66 -20.22 2.75
C ASP A 197 -15.03 -20.10 1.36
N ALA A 198 -14.88 -18.88 0.87
CA ALA A 198 -14.26 -18.61 -0.42
C ALA A 198 -12.79 -19.06 -0.46
N SER A 199 -12.05 -18.89 0.63
CA SER A 199 -10.64 -19.31 0.70
C SER A 199 -10.44 -20.79 0.40
N ARG A 200 -11.38 -21.65 0.83
CA ARG A 200 -11.32 -23.11 0.60
C ARG A 200 -11.37 -23.50 -0.89
N ARG A 201 -11.96 -22.66 -1.74
CA ARG A 201 -12.12 -22.91 -3.19
C ARG A 201 -11.49 -21.81 -4.04
N SER A 202 -10.64 -20.99 -3.44
CA SER A 202 -10.09 -19.80 -4.07
C SER A 202 -9.17 -20.16 -5.24
N PRO A 203 -9.22 -19.42 -6.35
CA PRO A 203 -8.27 -19.58 -7.45
C PRO A 203 -6.86 -19.09 -7.10
N LEU A 204 -6.70 -18.34 -5.99
CA LEU A 204 -5.41 -17.82 -5.57
C LEU A 204 -4.48 -18.92 -5.06
N PRO A 205 -3.16 -18.77 -5.26
CA PRO A 205 -2.17 -19.68 -4.68
C PRO A 205 -2.18 -19.59 -3.15
N ALA A 206 -1.61 -20.60 -2.50
CA ALA A 206 -1.49 -20.62 -1.04
C ALA A 206 -0.62 -19.48 -0.51
N GLU A 207 0.45 -19.16 -1.23
CA GLU A 207 1.46 -18.15 -0.90
C GLU A 207 1.73 -17.24 -2.12
N PRO A 208 2.18 -16.00 -1.92
CA PRO A 208 2.58 -15.14 -3.03
C PRO A 208 3.86 -15.66 -3.69
N ASP A 209 4.09 -15.26 -4.95
CA ASP A 209 5.31 -15.60 -5.69
C ASP A 209 6.47 -14.71 -5.23
N ARG A 210 7.02 -15.06 -4.06
CA ARG A 210 8.15 -14.36 -3.46
C ARG A 210 9.36 -14.31 -4.39
N ARG A 211 9.64 -15.40 -5.11
CA ARG A 211 10.81 -15.49 -6.00
C ARG A 211 10.73 -14.42 -7.09
N ARG A 212 9.58 -14.31 -7.76
CA ARG A 212 9.40 -13.33 -8.83
C ARG A 212 9.51 -11.88 -8.34
N VAL A 213 9.01 -11.60 -7.14
CA VAL A 213 9.14 -10.27 -6.50
C VAL A 213 10.61 -9.98 -6.11
N GLU A 214 11.31 -10.98 -5.58
CA GLU A 214 12.72 -10.86 -5.17
C GLU A 214 13.64 -10.69 -6.39
N ASP A 215 13.41 -11.43 -7.48
CA ASP A 215 14.14 -11.29 -8.75
C ASP A 215 14.01 -9.87 -9.32
N PHE A 216 12.79 -9.30 -9.28
CA PHE A 216 12.53 -7.91 -9.66
C PHE A 216 13.30 -6.93 -8.79
N LEU A 217 13.19 -7.06 -7.46
CA LEU A 217 13.89 -6.17 -6.52
C LEU A 217 15.41 -6.21 -6.74
N ILE A 218 15.99 -7.40 -6.91
CA ILE A 218 17.42 -7.58 -7.20
C ILE A 218 17.79 -6.88 -8.52
N GLY A 219 17.00 -7.06 -9.57
CA GLY A 219 17.21 -6.43 -10.87
C GLY A 219 17.24 -4.90 -10.77
N VAL A 220 16.22 -4.32 -10.13
CA VAL A 220 16.08 -2.88 -9.91
C VAL A 220 17.24 -2.33 -9.07
N ARG A 221 17.64 -3.02 -8.00
CA ARG A 221 18.78 -2.62 -7.17
C ARG A 221 20.09 -2.64 -7.94
N ARG A 222 20.33 -3.67 -8.77
CA ARG A 222 21.52 -3.72 -9.64
C ARG A 222 21.54 -2.57 -10.63
N ALA A 223 20.42 -2.28 -11.28
CA ALA A 223 20.32 -1.17 -12.22
C ALA A 223 20.56 0.18 -11.51
N SER A 224 19.97 0.38 -10.34
CA SER A 224 20.16 1.57 -9.51
C SER A 224 21.62 1.74 -9.04
N ALA A 225 22.33 0.66 -8.73
CA ALA A 225 23.74 0.70 -8.32
C ALA A 225 24.70 1.13 -9.43
N LEU A 226 24.29 1.02 -10.71
CA LEU A 226 25.08 1.46 -11.86
C LEU A 226 24.85 2.94 -12.22
N GLN A 227 23.84 3.57 -11.63
CA GLN A 227 23.59 5.00 -11.84
C GLN A 227 24.58 5.84 -11.02
N PRO A 228 25.04 7.00 -11.54
CA PRO A 228 25.84 7.94 -10.76
C PRO A 228 25.09 8.31 -9.47
N ASP A 229 25.75 8.25 -8.31
CA ASP A 229 25.13 8.67 -7.04
C ASP A 229 24.91 10.19 -7.10
N PRO A 230 23.65 10.68 -7.19
CA PRO A 230 23.39 12.11 -7.30
C PRO A 230 23.68 12.86 -5.99
N TYR A 231 24.08 12.14 -4.94
CA TYR A 231 24.39 12.65 -3.61
C TYR A 231 25.83 12.38 -3.19
N ASP A 232 26.69 11.99 -4.13
CA ASP A 232 28.13 11.91 -3.92
C ASP A 232 28.76 13.30 -4.11
N GLU A 233 28.62 14.16 -3.10
CA GLU A 233 29.39 15.40 -3.01
C GLU A 233 30.83 15.07 -2.55
N GLY A 234 31.68 14.65 -3.48
CA GLY A 234 33.14 14.82 -3.34
C GLY A 234 34.04 13.58 -3.43
N VAL A 235 34.29 13.10 -4.65
CA VAL A 235 35.59 12.50 -5.03
C VAL A 235 36.05 13.03 -6.40
N GLN A 236 35.88 14.33 -6.66
CA GLN A 236 36.51 14.99 -7.83
C GLN A 236 37.62 15.99 -7.46
N GLY A 237 37.94 16.15 -6.16
CA GLY A 237 38.88 17.18 -5.69
C GLY A 237 40.30 16.75 -5.30
N VAL A 238 40.68 15.45 -5.39
CA VAL A 238 41.93 14.97 -4.76
C VAL A 238 42.95 14.35 -5.73
N VAL A 239 42.70 14.33 -7.05
CA VAL A 239 43.64 13.68 -7.99
C VAL A 239 44.58 14.66 -8.75
N ASP A 240 44.34 15.97 -8.75
CA ASP A 240 45.22 16.95 -9.40
C ASP A 240 46.28 17.56 -8.46
N GLY A 241 47.01 16.70 -7.74
CA GLY A 241 48.05 17.13 -6.80
C GLY A 241 49.39 16.39 -6.88
N ARG A 242 49.61 15.54 -7.89
CA ARG A 242 50.91 14.87 -8.11
C ARG A 242 51.36 15.01 -9.56
N GLY A 243 52.02 16.14 -9.84
CA GLY A 243 52.63 16.44 -11.14
C GLY A 243 53.79 17.42 -11.03
N VAL A 244 54.99 16.88 -10.79
CA VAL A 244 56.28 17.25 -11.43
C VAL A 244 56.79 18.71 -11.34
N GLY A 245 57.79 18.92 -10.48
CA GLY A 245 59.18 19.27 -10.89
C GLY A 245 59.60 20.69 -11.31
N GLN A 246 60.77 21.09 -10.75
CA GLN A 246 61.73 22.15 -11.16
C GLN A 246 61.37 23.60 -10.74
N ARG A 247 62.24 24.39 -10.10
CA ARG A 247 63.71 24.46 -10.04
C ARG A 247 64.22 24.79 -8.64
#